data_AF-A0A072PS87-F1
#
_entry.id   AF-A0A072PS87-F1
#
_cell.length_a   1.000
_cell.length_b   1.000
_cell.length_c   1.000
_cell.angle_alpha   90.00
_cell.angle_beta   90.00
_cell.angle_gamma   90.00
#
_symmetry.space_group_name_H-M   'P 1'
#
loop_
_entity.id
_entity.type
_entity.pdbx_description
1 polymer ?
#
loop_
_entity_poly.entity_id
_entity_poly.type
_entity_poly.pdbx_seq_one_letter_code
_entity_poly.pdbx_strand_id
1 'polypeptide(L)'
;MKMYVTLMTAYGVSAGIDFKFGGTVGNTMDAHRVIQHFQEEKGPEVADKIVLSLYSQYFQNEKHPSTDETLLKATTDAGIPEDEAKAFIEDKNDGLIDVKNLVREQAGNGVDSVPTIVFEGKRRDITLVGAKEVEEYEKTLAAIVKESK
;
A
#
# COMPACT_ATOMS: atom_id res chain seq x y z
N MET A 1 -18.96 -6.40 -13.13
CA MET A 1 -18.90 -5.61 -11.88
C MET A 1 -19.74 -6.16 -10.73
N LYS A 2 -21.02 -6.53 -10.92
CA LYS A 2 -21.90 -6.96 -9.81
C LYS A 2 -21.31 -8.06 -8.91
N MET A 3 -20.78 -9.13 -9.50
CA MET A 3 -20.14 -10.22 -8.74
C MET A 3 -18.92 -9.77 -7.93
N TYR A 4 -18.06 -8.93 -8.52
CA TYR A 4 -16.89 -8.37 -7.84
C TYR A 4 -17.29 -7.53 -6.62
N VAL A 5 -18.26 -6.62 -6.80
CA VAL A 5 -18.78 -5.78 -5.70
C VAL A 5 -19.34 -6.66 -4.59
N THR A 6 -20.17 -7.65 -4.91
CA THR A 6 -20.74 -8.57 -3.91
C THR A 6 -19.66 -9.31 -3.12
N LEU A 7 -18.66 -9.87 -3.78
CA LEU A 7 -17.59 -10.62 -3.11
C LEU A 7 -16.70 -9.70 -2.26
N MET A 8 -16.24 -8.58 -2.82
CA MET A 8 -15.39 -7.64 -2.10
C MET A 8 -16.09 -7.00 -0.91
N THR A 9 -17.39 -6.68 -1.01
CA THR A 9 -18.18 -6.24 0.15
C THR A 9 -18.20 -7.29 1.25
N ALA A 10 -18.43 -8.57 0.92
CA ALA A 10 -18.45 -9.64 1.91
C ALA A 10 -17.07 -9.80 2.60
N TYR A 11 -15.98 -9.78 1.83
CA TYR A 11 -14.61 -9.84 2.37
C TYR A 11 -14.25 -8.63 3.23
N GLY A 12 -14.68 -7.44 2.80
CA GLY A 12 -14.50 -6.21 3.58
C GLY A 12 -15.18 -6.32 4.94
N VAL A 13 -16.44 -6.77 4.99
CA VAL A 13 -17.18 -6.94 6.24
C VAL A 13 -16.47 -7.89 7.20
N SER A 14 -15.93 -9.01 6.71
CA SER A 14 -15.16 -9.94 7.56
C SER A 14 -13.85 -9.33 8.08
N ALA A 15 -13.28 -8.36 7.37
CA ALA A 15 -12.05 -7.65 7.74
C ALA A 15 -12.30 -6.30 8.45
N GLY A 16 -13.55 -5.92 8.70
CA GLY A 16 -13.90 -4.61 9.28
C GLY A 16 -13.74 -3.41 8.33
N ILE A 17 -13.75 -3.65 7.01
CA ILE A 17 -13.61 -2.63 5.96
C ILE A 17 -14.96 -2.44 5.24
N ASP A 18 -15.51 -1.22 5.28
CA ASP A 18 -16.75 -0.89 4.60
C ASP A 18 -16.48 -0.38 3.17
N PHE A 19 -16.15 -1.31 2.25
CA PHE A 19 -15.83 -0.96 0.87
C PHE A 19 -16.96 -0.19 0.17
N LYS A 20 -16.61 0.95 -0.42
CA LYS A 20 -17.45 1.76 -1.32
C LYS A 20 -16.90 1.72 -2.74
N PHE A 21 -17.80 1.74 -3.72
CA PHE A 21 -17.45 1.51 -5.14
C PHE A 21 -17.93 2.63 -6.07
N GLY A 22 -18.48 3.74 -5.54
CA GLY A 22 -18.93 4.90 -6.31
C GLY A 22 -17.84 5.95 -6.56
N GLY A 23 -16.66 5.78 -5.97
CA GLY A 23 -15.52 6.69 -6.15
C GLY A 23 -14.89 6.64 -7.55
N THR A 24 -13.98 7.59 -7.79
CA THR A 24 -13.25 7.67 -9.06
C THR A 24 -12.05 6.74 -9.05
N VAL A 25 -11.91 5.90 -10.07
CA VAL A 25 -10.69 5.13 -10.31
C VAL A 25 -9.63 6.10 -10.84
N GLY A 26 -8.56 6.31 -10.07
CA GLY A 26 -7.49 7.25 -10.35
C GLY A 26 -6.12 6.60 -10.47
N ASN A 27 -5.19 7.29 -11.13
CA ASN A 27 -3.79 6.87 -11.13
C ASN A 27 -3.18 7.06 -9.72
N THR A 28 -2.51 6.04 -9.19
CA THR A 28 -1.96 6.03 -7.82
C THR A 28 -0.47 6.38 -7.74
N MET A 29 0.17 6.76 -8.86
CA MET A 29 1.63 7.01 -8.89
C MET A 29 2.04 8.13 -7.93
N ASP A 30 1.25 9.19 -7.82
CA ASP A 30 1.54 10.30 -6.91
C ASP A 30 1.38 9.87 -5.43
N ALA A 31 0.39 9.02 -5.14
CA ALA A 31 0.25 8.42 -3.81
C ALA A 31 1.47 7.56 -3.44
N HIS A 32 1.96 6.73 -4.36
CA HIS A 32 3.18 5.94 -4.15
C HIS A 32 4.42 6.81 -3.95
N ARG A 33 4.51 7.94 -4.66
CA ARG A 33 5.58 8.93 -4.51
C ARG A 33 5.59 9.56 -3.11
N VAL A 34 4.43 9.99 -2.63
CA VAL A 34 4.28 10.52 -1.26
C VAL A 34 4.62 9.47 -0.21
N ILE A 35 4.13 8.23 -0.36
CA ILE A 35 4.45 7.13 0.57
C ILE A 35 5.95 6.88 0.62
N GLN A 36 6.60 6.72 -0.55
CA GLN A 36 8.03 6.40 -0.62
C GLN A 36 8.88 7.49 0.01
N HIS A 37 8.64 8.75 -0.33
CA HIS A 37 9.40 9.88 0.21
C HIS A 37 9.34 9.94 1.73
N PHE A 38 8.13 9.91 2.31
CA PHE A 38 7.99 10.00 3.76
C PHE A 38 8.39 8.70 4.49
N GLN A 39 8.38 7.56 3.81
CA GLN A 39 8.99 6.34 4.36
C GLN A 39 10.50 6.49 4.52
N GLU A 40 11.19 7.05 3.52
CA GLU A 40 12.64 7.28 3.57
C GLU A 40 13.01 8.33 4.61
N GLU A 41 12.27 9.44 4.67
CA GLU A 41 12.55 10.57 5.56
C GLU A 41 12.14 10.32 7.02
N LYS A 42 11.01 9.66 7.25
CA LYS A 42 10.38 9.55 8.59
C LYS A 42 10.21 8.12 9.09
N GLY A 43 10.48 7.12 8.24
CA GLY A 43 10.43 5.71 8.61
C GLY A 43 9.07 5.03 8.39
N PRO A 44 9.02 3.70 8.60
CA PRO A 44 7.89 2.86 8.22
C PRO A 44 6.62 3.14 9.01
N GLU A 45 6.72 3.60 10.26
CA GLU A 45 5.53 3.93 11.08
C GLU A 45 4.76 5.13 10.54
N VAL A 46 5.44 6.12 9.98
CA VAL A 46 4.80 7.27 9.33
C VAL A 46 4.20 6.86 7.99
N ALA A 47 4.94 6.07 7.21
CA ALA A 47 4.44 5.52 5.94
C ALA A 47 3.17 4.69 6.14
N ASP A 48 3.11 3.85 7.17
CA ASP A 48 1.94 3.04 7.50
C ASP A 48 0.71 3.90 7.79
N LYS A 49 0.86 4.99 8.58
CA LYS A 49 -0.22 5.95 8.83
C LYS A 49 -0.73 6.61 7.54
N ILE A 50 0.18 6.98 6.63
CA ILE A 50 -0.18 7.54 5.31
C ILE A 50 -1.00 6.50 4.54
N VAL A 51 -0.50 5.26 4.43
CA VAL A 51 -1.17 4.17 3.70
C VAL A 51 -2.56 3.88 4.28
N LEU A 52 -2.69 3.79 5.61
CA LEU A 52 -3.98 3.58 6.27
C LEU A 52 -4.97 4.72 6.01
N SER A 53 -4.51 5.98 6.04
CA SER A 53 -5.35 7.12 5.67
C SER A 53 -5.78 7.05 4.21
N LEU A 54 -4.86 6.78 3.28
CA LEU A 54 -5.16 6.63 1.85
C LEU A 54 -6.14 5.48 1.58
N TYR A 55 -5.98 4.33 2.26
CA TYR A 55 -6.91 3.21 2.18
C TYR A 55 -8.30 3.60 2.67
N SER A 56 -8.42 4.28 3.81
CA SER A 56 -9.71 4.79 4.28
C SER A 56 -10.34 5.74 3.26
N GLN A 57 -9.57 6.72 2.78
CA GLN A 57 -10.05 7.73 1.84
C GLN A 57 -10.53 7.11 0.52
N TYR A 58 -9.75 6.21 -0.08
CA TYR A 58 -10.06 5.59 -1.36
C TYR A 58 -11.13 4.49 -1.24
N PHE A 59 -10.92 3.52 -0.35
CA PHE A 59 -11.77 2.33 -0.30
C PHE A 59 -13.06 2.52 0.48
N GLN A 60 -13.14 3.48 1.39
CA GLN A 60 -14.32 3.66 2.27
C GLN A 60 -15.00 5.02 2.10
N ASN A 61 -14.30 6.03 1.57
CA ASN A 61 -14.83 7.40 1.45
C ASN A 61 -14.87 7.93 0.01
N GLU A 62 -14.65 7.05 -0.98
CA GLU A 62 -14.83 7.34 -2.42
C GLU A 62 -13.97 8.52 -2.93
N LYS A 63 -12.90 8.87 -2.22
CA LYS A 63 -11.99 9.94 -2.60
C LYS A 63 -11.05 9.50 -3.71
N HIS A 64 -10.63 10.45 -4.55
CA HIS A 64 -9.59 10.19 -5.53
C HIS A 64 -8.25 9.92 -4.81
N PRO A 65 -7.48 8.88 -5.18
CA PRO A 65 -6.34 8.42 -4.39
C PRO A 65 -5.13 9.37 -4.42
N SER A 66 -5.09 10.29 -5.40
CA SER A 66 -3.92 11.12 -5.71
C SER A 66 -4.23 12.60 -5.93
N THR A 67 -5.36 13.10 -5.43
CA THR A 67 -5.57 14.57 -5.40
C THR A 67 -4.73 15.19 -4.29
N ASP A 68 -4.29 16.43 -4.46
CA ASP A 68 -3.51 17.15 -3.44
C ASP A 68 -4.23 17.17 -2.09
N GLU A 69 -5.56 17.35 -2.08
CA GLU A 69 -6.40 17.25 -0.87
C GLU A 69 -6.26 15.90 -0.16
N THR A 70 -6.32 14.79 -0.91
CA THR A 70 -6.22 13.42 -0.36
C THR A 70 -4.84 13.17 0.21
N LEU A 71 -3.79 13.60 -0.52
CA LEU A 71 -2.40 13.42 -0.13
C LEU A 71 -2.06 14.26 1.11
N LEU A 72 -2.47 15.53 1.14
CA LEU A 72 -2.28 16.42 2.29
C LEU A 72 -3.01 15.89 3.52
N LYS A 73 -4.23 15.36 3.36
CA LYS A 73 -4.96 14.74 4.46
C LYS A 73 -4.21 13.53 5.01
N ALA A 74 -3.68 12.67 4.13
CA ALA A 74 -2.96 11.47 4.53
C ALA A 74 -1.64 11.77 5.25
N THR A 75 -0.87 12.75 4.76
CA THR A 75 0.38 13.17 5.42
C THR A 75 0.11 13.87 6.75
N THR A 76 -0.93 14.69 6.84
CA THR A 76 -1.35 15.35 8.09
C THR A 76 -1.76 14.32 9.15
N ASP A 77 -2.55 13.30 8.77
CA ASP A 77 -2.94 12.20 9.66
C ASP A 77 -1.74 11.40 10.19
N ALA A 78 -0.66 11.37 9.40
CA ALA A 78 0.60 10.73 9.77
C ALA A 78 1.50 11.62 10.65
N GLY A 79 1.14 12.88 10.88
CA GLY A 79 1.88 13.82 11.72
C GLY A 79 2.97 14.61 10.97
N ILE A 80 2.92 14.64 9.64
CA ILE A 80 3.84 15.43 8.81
C ILE A 80 3.35 16.90 8.80
N PRO A 81 4.23 17.88 9.03
CA PRO A 81 3.90 19.30 8.89
C PRO A 81 3.31 19.62 7.51
N GLU A 82 2.24 20.43 7.47
CA GLU A 82 1.52 20.74 6.23
C GLU A 82 2.41 21.42 5.18
N ASP A 83 3.30 22.32 5.61
CA ASP A 83 4.24 23.03 4.75
C ASP A 83 5.27 22.06 4.12
N GLU A 84 5.79 21.11 4.92
CA GLU A 84 6.67 20.05 4.44
C GLU A 84 5.95 19.16 3.42
N ALA A 85 4.75 18.68 3.75
CA ALA A 85 3.95 17.84 2.87
C ALA A 85 3.59 18.55 1.56
N LYS A 86 3.16 19.81 1.65
CA LYS A 86 2.71 20.59 0.50
C LYS A 86 3.85 20.86 -0.47
N ALA A 87 5.04 21.21 0.02
CA ALA A 87 6.20 21.43 -0.83
C ALA A 87 6.50 20.20 -1.72
N PHE A 88 6.47 18.99 -1.14
CA PHE A 88 6.69 17.75 -1.88
C PHE A 88 5.51 17.35 -2.78
N ILE A 89 4.27 17.56 -2.32
CA ILE A 89 3.06 17.22 -3.09
C ILE A 89 2.93 18.11 -4.34
N GLU A 90 3.28 19.40 -4.25
CA GLU A 90 3.18 20.34 -5.38
C GLU A 90 4.25 20.07 -6.45
N ASP A 91 5.45 19.63 -6.08
CA ASP A 91 6.45 19.17 -7.06
C ASP A 91 6.16 17.74 -7.52
N LYS A 92 5.38 17.62 -8.59
CA LYS A 92 5.00 16.32 -9.18
C LYS A 92 6.15 15.53 -9.80
N ASN A 93 7.35 16.11 -9.93
CA ASN A 93 8.51 15.44 -10.51
C ASN A 93 9.42 14.81 -9.45
N ASP A 94 9.46 15.39 -8.25
CA ASP A 94 10.34 14.93 -7.18
C ASP A 94 9.99 13.51 -6.71
N GLY A 95 10.95 12.59 -6.73
CA GLY A 95 10.76 11.16 -6.43
C GLY A 95 10.04 10.34 -7.52
N LEU A 96 9.57 10.95 -8.62
CA LEU A 96 8.79 10.23 -9.65
C LEU A 96 9.62 9.17 -10.38
N ILE A 97 10.90 9.44 -10.65
CA ILE A 97 11.79 8.50 -11.34
C ILE A 97 12.11 7.31 -10.43
N ASP A 98 12.32 7.57 -9.14
CA ASP A 98 12.69 6.54 -8.16
C ASP A 98 11.57 5.53 -7.98
N VAL A 99 10.33 6.00 -7.79
CA VAL A 99 9.15 5.13 -7.69
C VAL A 99 8.94 4.31 -8.96
N LYS A 100 9.13 4.91 -10.14
CA LYS A 100 9.04 4.17 -11.41
C LYS A 100 10.10 3.06 -11.50
N ASN A 101 11.30 3.31 -11.00
CA ASN A 101 12.37 2.32 -10.97
C ASN A 101 12.06 1.20 -9.97
N LEU A 102 11.56 1.52 -8.77
CA LEU A 102 11.11 0.52 -7.77
C LEU A 102 10.01 -0.38 -8.35
N VAL A 103 9.00 0.18 -9.02
CA VAL A 103 7.93 -0.61 -9.67
C VAL A 103 8.50 -1.49 -10.78
N ARG A 104 9.43 -0.98 -11.60
CA ARG A 104 10.09 -1.76 -12.66
C ARG A 104 10.96 -2.88 -12.11
N GLU A 105 11.65 -2.64 -11.00
CA GLU A 105 12.46 -3.64 -10.33
C GLU A 105 11.58 -4.81 -9.87
N GLN A 106 10.45 -4.53 -9.20
CA GLN A 106 9.52 -5.58 -8.78
C GLN A 106 8.92 -6.34 -9.96
N ALA A 107 8.57 -5.64 -11.05
CA ALA A 107 8.15 -6.30 -12.29
C ALA A 107 9.27 -7.20 -12.88
N GLY A 108 10.52 -6.75 -12.83
CA GLY A 108 11.69 -7.55 -13.22
C GLY A 108 11.93 -8.77 -12.34
N ASN A 109 11.54 -8.69 -11.05
CA ASN A 109 11.53 -9.80 -10.11
C ASN A 109 10.32 -10.76 -10.29
N GLY A 110 9.50 -10.54 -11.32
CA GLY A 110 8.35 -11.39 -11.65
C GLY A 110 7.09 -11.08 -10.84
N VAL A 111 7.03 -9.94 -10.14
CA VAL A 111 5.81 -9.49 -9.45
C VAL A 111 4.83 -8.90 -10.46
N ASP A 112 3.69 -9.56 -10.64
CA ASP A 112 2.62 -9.14 -11.56
C ASP A 112 1.31 -8.75 -10.86
N SER A 113 1.24 -8.91 -9.54
CA SER A 113 0.05 -8.70 -8.73
C SER A 113 0.39 -8.33 -7.28
N VAL A 114 -0.55 -7.66 -6.60
CA VAL A 114 -0.42 -7.25 -5.19
C VAL A 114 -1.63 -7.71 -4.36
N PRO A 115 -1.44 -7.99 -3.05
CA PRO A 115 -0.16 -8.04 -2.36
C PRO A 115 0.66 -9.28 -2.78
N THR A 116 1.99 -9.12 -2.88
CA THR A 116 2.96 -10.20 -3.01
C THR A 116 3.94 -10.06 -1.85
N ILE A 117 3.99 -11.07 -0.98
CA ILE A 117 4.79 -11.05 0.24
C ILE A 117 5.88 -12.10 0.13
N VAL A 118 7.14 -11.67 0.21
CA VAL A 118 8.32 -12.54 0.21
C VAL A 118 8.83 -12.69 1.63
N PHE A 119 8.93 -13.94 2.08
CA PHE A 119 9.55 -14.29 3.35
C PHE A 119 10.95 -14.79 3.07
N GLU A 120 11.94 -13.96 3.39
CA GLU A 120 13.34 -14.33 3.25
C GLU A 120 13.71 -15.44 4.24
N GLY A 121 14.38 -16.47 3.74
CA GLY A 121 14.72 -17.65 4.54
C GLY A 121 16.16 -18.12 4.34
N LYS A 122 16.74 -18.70 5.39
CA LYS A 122 18.12 -19.23 5.34
C LYS A 122 18.34 -20.28 4.24
N ARG A 123 17.34 -21.09 3.93
CA ARG A 123 17.43 -22.18 2.93
C ARG A 123 16.81 -21.81 1.59
N ARG A 124 15.67 -21.14 1.62
CA ARG A 124 14.92 -20.66 0.47
C ARG A 124 13.99 -19.54 0.93
N ASP A 125 13.63 -18.69 -0.01
CA ASP A 125 12.56 -17.74 0.18
C ASP A 125 11.21 -18.41 -0.09
N ILE A 126 10.17 -17.93 0.59
CA ILE A 126 8.79 -18.37 0.38
C ILE A 126 7.97 -17.15 -0.03
N THR A 127 7.31 -17.23 -1.18
CA THR A 127 6.47 -16.14 -1.70
C THR A 127 5.00 -16.50 -1.58
N LEU A 128 4.20 -15.60 -1.00
CA LEU A 128 2.75 -15.67 -0.97
C LEU A 128 2.16 -14.57 -1.86
N VAL A 129 1.35 -14.97 -2.83
CA VAL A 129 0.66 -14.05 -3.77
C VAL A 129 -0.83 -13.97 -3.42
N GLY A 130 -1.34 -12.74 -3.33
CA GLY A 130 -2.70 -12.41 -2.91
C GLY A 130 -2.82 -12.22 -1.40
N ALA A 131 -3.96 -11.66 -0.97
CA ALA A 131 -4.31 -11.55 0.44
C ALA A 131 -4.67 -12.95 0.96
N LYS A 132 -3.72 -13.61 1.63
CA LYS A 132 -3.90 -14.95 2.18
C LYS A 132 -4.62 -14.91 3.53
N GLU A 133 -5.12 -16.07 3.96
CA GLU A 133 -5.63 -16.23 5.32
C GLU A 133 -4.49 -16.15 6.34
N VAL A 134 -4.82 -15.74 7.57
CA VAL A 134 -3.84 -15.55 8.66
C VAL A 134 -3.03 -16.84 8.90
N GLU A 135 -3.68 -17.99 8.86
CA GLU A 135 -3.06 -19.29 9.08
C GLU A 135 -1.98 -19.63 8.03
N GLU A 136 -2.12 -19.12 6.80
CA GLU A 136 -1.12 -19.35 5.75
C GLU A 136 0.16 -18.54 6.02
N TYR A 137 0.01 -17.31 6.53
CA TYR A 137 1.13 -16.50 7.00
C TYR A 137 1.81 -17.13 8.21
N GLU A 138 1.05 -17.56 9.22
CA GLU A 138 1.59 -18.23 10.42
C GLU A 138 2.39 -19.48 10.06
N LYS A 139 1.85 -20.32 9.18
CA LYS A 139 2.51 -21.55 8.73
C LYS A 139 3.79 -21.27 7.97
N THR A 140 3.80 -20.20 7.16
CA THR A 140 4.97 -19.77 6.40
C THR A 140 6.08 -19.26 7.34
N LEU A 141 5.73 -18.39 8.29
CA LEU A 141 6.66 -17.91 9.32
C LEU A 141 7.24 -19.06 10.15
N ALA A 142 6.41 -20.02 10.57
CA ALA A 142 6.86 -21.19 11.33
C ALA A 142 7.85 -22.06 10.51
N ALA A 143 7.64 -22.19 9.19
CA ALA A 143 8.57 -22.88 8.30
C ALA A 143 9.92 -22.17 8.22
N ILE A 144 9.93 -20.84 8.01
CA ILE A 144 11.16 -20.03 7.98
C ILE A 144 11.94 -20.16 9.29
N VAL A 145 11.27 -20.08 10.44
CA VAL A 145 11.90 -20.25 11.76
C VAL A 145 12.51 -21.65 11.91
N LYS A 146 11.80 -22.70 11.47
CA LYS A 146 12.30 -24.08 11.53
C LYS A 146 13.52 -24.30 10.64
N GLU A 147 13.53 -23.72 9.44
CA GLU A 147 14.61 -23.84 8.46
C GLU A 147 15.85 -22.99 8.81
N SER A 148 15.67 -22.01 9.70
CA SER A 148 16.74 -21.12 10.18
C SER A 148 17.61 -21.69 11.30
N LYS A 149 17.11 -22.75 11.97
CA LYS A 149 17.91 -23.57 12.89
C LYS A 149 18.96 -24.35 12.09
#